data_AF-A0A2P4PHV8-F1
#
_entry.id   AF-A0A2P4PHV8-F1
#
_cell.length_a   1.000
_cell.length_b   1.000
_cell.length_c   1.000
_cell.angle_alpha   90.00
_cell.angle_beta   90.00
_cell.angle_gamma   90.00
#
_symmetry.space_group_name_H-M   'P 1'
#
loop_
_entity.id
_entity.type
_entity.pdbx_description
1 polymer ?
#
loop_
_entity_poly.entity_id
_entity_poly.type
_entity_poly.pdbx_seq_one_letter_code
_entity_poly.pdbx_strand_id
1 'polypeptide(L)' 'MLIETFGFTKDPRVDGLDSYILVMEYAPIGDLHNYLQMNFTIIDWREKIFILYNLTIGYLNFRHIGK' A
#
# COMPACT_ATOMS: atom_id res chain seq x y z
N MET A 1 -1.89 2.71 4.99
CA MET A 1 -0.94 3.53 4.22
C MET A 1 -1.34 3.40 2.76
N LEU A 2 -1.48 4.52 2.06
CA LEU A 2 -1.77 4.48 0.62
C LEU A 2 -0.44 4.25 -0.08
N ILE A 3 -0.34 3.21 -0.89
CA ILE A 3 0.86 2.94 -1.69
C ILE A 3 0.76 3.77 -2.97
N GLU A 4 1.76 4.60 -3.23
CA GLU A 4 1.79 5.39 -4.46
C GLU A 4 2.04 4.48 -5.68
N THR A 5 1.27 4.68 -6.74
CA THR A 5 1.50 4.01 -8.04
C THR A 5 2.26 4.94 -8.97
N PHE A 6 3.41 4.52 -9.45
CA PHE A 6 4.24 5.31 -10.36
C PHE A 6 3.94 5.03 -11.84
N GLY A 7 3.28 3.91 -12.15
CA GLY A 7 2.87 3.55 -13.50
C GLY A 7 3.11 2.07 -13.80
N PHE A 8 3.24 1.73 -15.07
CA PHE A 8 3.49 0.36 -15.53
C PHE A 8 4.79 0.29 -16.32
N THR A 9 5.45 -0.87 -16.27
CA THR A 9 6.56 -1.24 -17.14
C THR A 9 6.26 -2.54 -17.86
N LYS A 10 6.92 -2.79 -18.99
CA LYS A 10 6.84 -4.11 -19.67
C LYS A 10 7.79 -5.08 -19.01
N ASP A 11 7.39 -6.35 -18.88
CA ASP A 11 8.31 -7.40 -18.43
C ASP A 11 9.32 -7.71 -19.55
N PRO A 12 10.62 -7.41 -19.37
CA PRO A 12 11.62 -7.61 -20.41
C PRO A 12 11.96 -9.10 -20.62
N ARG A 13 11.45 -10.01 -19.78
CA ARG A 13 11.76 -11.44 -19.82
C ARG A 13 10.79 -12.22 -20.70
N VAL A 14 9.69 -11.61 -21.11
CA VAL A 14 8.62 -12.26 -21.88
C VAL A 14 8.53 -11.60 -23.25
N ASP A 15 9.42 -11.98 -24.15
CA ASP A 15 9.41 -11.46 -25.53
C ASP A 15 8.11 -11.88 -26.24
N GLY A 16 7.39 -10.88 -26.77
CA GLY A 16 6.18 -11.08 -27.57
C GLY A 16 4.87 -11.25 -26.81
N LEU A 17 4.88 -11.26 -25.46
CA LEU A 17 3.66 -11.26 -24.65
C LEU A 17 3.46 -9.86 -24.03
N ASP A 18 2.24 -9.32 -24.09
CA ASP A 18 1.86 -8.05 -23.45
C ASP A 18 1.78 -8.20 -21.91
N SER A 19 2.93 -8.48 -21.29
CA SER A 19 3.09 -8.62 -19.84
C SER A 19 3.52 -7.29 -19.25
N TYR A 20 2.66 -6.71 -18.42
CA TYR A 20 2.91 -5.45 -17.72
C TYR A 20 3.08 -5.68 -16.23
N ILE A 21 4.06 -5.00 -15.64
CA ILE A 21 4.32 -4.98 -14.22
C ILE A 21 3.91 -3.59 -13.70
N LEU A 22 3.12 -3.56 -12.63
CA LEU A 22 2.78 -2.32 -11.94
C LEU A 22 3.97 -1.89 -11.06
N VAL A 23 4.42 -0.66 -11.23
CA VAL A 23 5.47 -0.03 -10.44
C VAL A 23 4.82 0.79 -9.34
N MET A 24 5.14 0.47 -8.09
CA MET A 24 4.57 1.09 -6.90
C MET A 24 5.64 1.40 -5.87
N GLU A 25 5.32 2.29 -4.93
CA GLU A 25 6.12 2.55 -3.74
C GLU A 25 6.42 1.25 -2.98
N TYR A 26 7.69 1.03 -2.67
CA TYR A 26 8.12 -0.14 -1.91
C TYR A 26 7.83 0.07 -0.43
N ALA A 27 7.06 -0.84 0.18
CA ALA A 27 6.79 -0.84 1.62
C ALA A 27 7.84 -1.69 2.37
N PRO A 28 8.85 -1.07 3.03
CA PRO A 28 10.00 -1.81 3.58
C PRO A 28 9.63 -2.72 4.75
N ILE A 29 8.59 -2.34 5.48
CA ILE A 29 8.09 -3.05 6.66
C ILE A 29 7.14 -4.19 6.25
N GLY A 30 6.80 -4.29 4.96
CA GLY A 30 5.80 -5.22 4.44
C GLY A 30 4.38 -4.70 4.67
N ASP A 31 3.43 -5.63 4.75
CA ASP A 31 2.02 -5.28 4.93
C ASP A 31 1.67 -4.96 6.40
N LEU A 32 0.54 -4.27 6.55
CA LEU A 32 0.05 -3.84 7.86
C LEU A 32 -0.28 -5.03 8.78
N HIS A 33 -0.71 -6.17 8.24
CA HIS A 33 -1.06 -7.33 9.05
C HIS A 33 0.17 -7.89 9.75
N ASN A 34 1.25 -8.12 9.00
CA ASN A 34 2.53 -8.57 9.54
C ASN A 34 3.12 -7.56 10.54
N TYR A 35 3.08 -6.26 10.19
CA TYR A 35 3.53 -5.22 11.11
C TYR A 35 2.79 -5.25 12.45
N LEU A 36 1.46 -5.36 12.42
CA LEU A 36 0.64 -5.41 13.63
C LEU A 36 0.90 -6.70 14.42
N GLN A 37 1.01 -7.86 13.77
CA GLN A 37 1.33 -9.11 14.46
C GLN A 37 2.63 -9.02 15.26
N MET A 38 3.65 -8.37 14.71
CA MET A 38 4.95 -8.22 15.37
C MET A 38 4.98 -7.14 16.46
N ASN A 39 4.19 -6.07 16.31
CA ASN A 39 4.36 -4.85 17.12
C ASN A 39 3.13 -4.44 17.95
N PHE A 40 2.04 -5.20 17.95
CA PHE A 40 0.76 -4.77 18.57
C PHE A 40 0.87 -4.37 20.05
N THR A 41 1.75 -5.03 20.81
CA THR A 41 2.01 -4.78 22.22
C THR A 41 3.03 -3.66 22.46
N ILE A 42 3.81 -3.32 21.44
CA ILE A 42 4.88 -2.31 21.48
C ILE A 42 4.34 -0.93 21.10
N ILE A 43 3.46 -0.87 20.09
CA ILE A 43 2.88 0.39 19.63
C ILE A 43 1.86 0.94 20.64
N ASP A 44 1.92 2.24 20.90
CA ASP A 44 1.01 2.92 21.81
C ASP A 44 -0.34 3.24 21.16
N TRP A 45 -1.26 3.82 21.93
CA TRP A 45 -2.59 4.18 21.44
C TRP A 45 -2.57 5.30 20.39
N ARG A 46 -1.58 6.18 20.41
CA ARG A 46 -1.46 7.27 19.43
C ARG A 46 -1.13 6.69 18.07
N GLU A 47 -0.19 5.76 18.02
CA GLU A 47 0.20 5.06 16.79
C GLU A 47 -0.97 4.25 16.22
N LYS A 48 -1.73 3.56 17.08
CA LYS A 48 -2.94 2.81 16.67
C LYS A 48 -3.99 3.72 16.03
N ILE A 49 -4.24 4.89 16.62
CA ILE A 49 -5.17 5.89 16.07
C ILE A 49 -4.65 6.44 14.75
N PHE A 50 -3.35 6.72 14.65
CA PHE A 50 -2.73 7.21 13.42
C PHE A 50 -2.88 6.21 12.26
N ILE A 51 -2.65 4.91 12.51
CA ILE A 51 -2.87 3.85 11.52
C ILE A 51 -4.33 3.86 11.03
N LEU A 52 -5.29 3.90 11.96
CA LEU A 52 -6.72 3.92 11.63
C LEU A 52 -7.13 5.16 10.83
N TYR A 53 -6.63 6.33 11.22
CA TYR A 53 -6.87 7.59 10.51
C TYR A 53 -6.39 7.50 9.05
N ASN A 54 -5.17 7.01 8.83
CA ASN A 54 -4.63 6.84 7.49
C ASN A 54 -5.43 5.85 6.62
N LEU A 55 -5.94 4.76 7.21
CA LEU A 55 -6.82 3.84 6.50
C LEU A 55 -8.14 4.51 6.09
N THR A 56 -8.71 5.33 6.97
CA THR A 56 -9.95 6.05 6.71
C THR A 56 -9.77 7.09 5.60
N ILE A 57 -8.68 7.86 5.64
CA ILE A 57 -8.36 8.82 4.57
C ILE A 57 -8.16 8.12 3.23
N GLY A 58 -7.41 7.01 3.20
CA GLY A 58 -7.22 6.23 1.98
C GLY A 58 -8.54 5.74 1.38
N TYR A 59 -9.45 5.23 2.23
CA TYR A 59 -10.78 4.80 1.81
C TYR A 59 -11.65 5.95 1.26
N LEU A 60 -11.64 7.11 1.93
CA LEU A 60 -12.38 8.28 1.47
C LEU A 60 -11.86 8.79 0.12
N ASN A 61 -10.54 8.87 -0.04
CA ASN A 61 -9.92 9.29 -1.30
C ASN A 61 -10.33 8.37 -2.46
N PHE A 62 -10.30 7.05 -2.25
CA PHE A 62 -10.75 6.09 -3.25
C PHE A 62 -12.23 6.31 -3.62
N ARG A 63 -13.08 6.55 -2.62
CA ARG A 63 -14.52 6.80 -2.85
C ARG A 63 -14.77 8.09 -3.64
N HIS A 64 -13.92 9.09 -3.52
CA HIS A 64 -14.04 10.36 -4.25
C HIS A 64 -13.55 10.30 -5.70
N ILE A 65 -12.60 9.42 -6.03
CA ILE A 65 -12.06 9.27 -7.39
C ILE A 65 -13.04 8.55 -8.33
N GLY A 66 -13.98 7.75 -7.79
CA GLY A 66 -14.99 7.02 -8.58
C GLY A 66 -16.22 7.83 -9.02
N LYS A 67 -16.17 9.18 -9.02
CA LYS A 67 -17.26 10.06 -9.47
C LYS A 67 -16.80 10.97 -10.61
#